data_AF-A0A940YHU6-F1
#
_entry.id   AF-A0A940YHU6-F1
#
_cell.length_a   1.000
_cell.length_b   1.000
_cell.length_c   1.000
_cell.angle_alpha   90.00
_cell.angle_beta   90.00
_cell.angle_gamma   90.00
#
_symmetry.space_group_name_H-M   'P 1'
#
loop_
_entity.id
_entity.type
_entity.pdbx_description
1 polymer ?
#
loop_
_entity_poly.entity_id
_entity_poly.type
_entity_poly.pdbx_seq_one_letter_code
_entity_poly.pdbx_strand_id
1 'polypeptide(L)'
;MKHTLLACLCALAIQPVLFACWSALPALLAGESVPGVDILKLSAFVLLVATAHLLILGLPGFWALNKVGKATTLNVALLGFIVGSIGIAAFAWPATTGGSSFSATWHGKYTELIVGGKPTIAGWLNYLEGVAQFGAHGLLGGMVFLHVWRRAHAA
;
A
#
# COMPACT_ATOMS: atom_id res chain seq x y z
N MET A 1 -5.91 -22.60 -12.66
CA MET A 1 -4.55 -22.14 -12.28
C MET A 1 -3.99 -21.03 -13.18
N LYS A 2 -4.00 -21.17 -14.51
CA LYS A 2 -3.42 -20.17 -15.44
C LYS A 2 -4.02 -18.76 -15.27
N HIS A 3 -5.34 -18.66 -15.15
CA HIS A 3 -6.05 -17.37 -14.98
C HIS A 3 -5.70 -16.63 -13.67
N THR A 4 -5.56 -17.37 -12.57
CA THR A 4 -5.16 -16.81 -11.27
C THR A 4 -3.73 -16.28 -11.30
N LEU A 5 -2.81 -17.05 -11.90
CA LEU A 5 -1.42 -16.62 -12.03
C LEU A 5 -1.31 -15.31 -12.84
N LEU A 6 -2.01 -15.22 -13.97
CA LEU A 6 -2.04 -14.00 -14.78
C LEU A 6 -2.58 -12.81 -13.99
N ALA A 7 -3.70 -12.99 -13.27
CA ALA A 7 -4.28 -11.94 -12.43
C ALA A 7 -3.30 -11.48 -11.34
N CYS A 8 -2.58 -12.40 -10.70
CA CYS A 8 -1.53 -12.07 -9.73
C CYS A 8 -0.40 -11.26 -10.37
N LEU A 9 0.11 -11.69 -11.52
CA LEU A 9 1.20 -11.01 -12.22
C LEU A 9 0.80 -9.58 -12.60
N CYS A 10 -0.41 -9.37 -13.12
CA CYS A 10 -0.92 -8.03 -13.42
C CYS A 10 -1.07 -7.16 -12.16
N ALA A 11 -1.58 -7.74 -11.07
CA ALA A 11 -1.75 -7.04 -9.79
C ALA A 11 -0.42 -6.70 -9.09
N LEU A 12 0.66 -7.44 -9.38
CA LEU A 12 2.02 -7.13 -8.92
C LEU A 12 2.68 -6.09 -9.84
N ALA A 13 2.50 -6.19 -11.15
CA ALA A 13 3.09 -5.29 -12.13
C ALA A 13 2.64 -3.82 -11.96
N ILE A 14 1.45 -3.58 -11.41
CA ILE A 14 0.97 -2.21 -11.13
C ILE A 14 1.70 -1.57 -9.94
N GLN A 15 2.29 -2.35 -9.02
CA GLN A 15 2.81 -1.82 -7.76
C GLN A 15 4.01 -0.87 -7.93
N PRO A 16 5.02 -1.18 -8.76
CA PRO A 16 6.09 -0.23 -9.06
C PRO A 16 5.61 1.05 -9.72
N VAL A 17 4.54 0.98 -10.54
CA VAL A 17 3.95 2.16 -11.18
C VAL A 17 3.33 3.07 -10.12
N LEU A 18 2.56 2.51 -9.18
CA LEU A 18 1.99 3.28 -8.06
C LEU A 18 3.07 3.92 -7.20
N PHE A 19 4.14 3.16 -6.89
CA PHE A 19 5.29 3.69 -6.17
C PHE A 19 5.95 4.85 -6.93
N ALA A 20 6.18 4.68 -8.23
CA ALA A 20 6.78 5.71 -9.06
C ALA A 20 5.91 6.98 -9.11
N CYS A 21 4.59 6.84 -9.26
CA CYS A 21 3.66 7.97 -9.27
C CYS A 21 3.63 8.72 -7.93
N TRP A 22 3.69 8.01 -6.80
CA TRP A 22 3.51 8.63 -5.48
C TRP A 22 4.81 9.14 -4.86
N SER A 23 5.94 8.50 -5.16
CA SER A 23 7.22 8.81 -4.51
C SER A 23 8.27 9.35 -5.48
N ALA A 24 8.52 8.63 -6.57
CA ALA A 24 9.61 9.01 -7.49
C ALA A 24 9.26 10.27 -8.29
N LEU A 25 8.03 10.37 -8.80
CA LEU A 25 7.60 11.48 -9.64
C LEU A 25 7.62 12.83 -8.89
N PRO A 26 7.07 12.97 -7.66
CA PRO A 26 7.19 14.21 -6.90
C PRO A 26 8.64 14.63 -6.63
N ALA A 27 9.53 13.69 -6.29
CA ALA A 27 10.94 13.98 -6.06
C ALA A 27 11.63 14.52 -7.33
N LEU A 28 11.37 13.87 -8.48
CA LEU A 28 11.89 14.33 -9.78
C LEU A 28 11.34 15.71 -10.17
N LEU A 29 10.06 15.98 -9.91
CA LEU A 29 9.44 17.29 -10.17
C LEU A 29 9.97 18.39 -9.23
N ALA A 30 10.41 18.03 -8.02
CA ALA A 30 11.08 18.93 -7.10
C ALA A 30 12.55 19.23 -7.49
N GLY A 31 13.06 18.60 -8.57
CA GLY A 31 14.43 18.75 -9.03
C GLY A 31 15.45 17.91 -8.26
N GLU A 32 15.00 16.95 -7.46
CA GLU A 32 15.89 16.04 -6.76
C GLU A 32 16.52 15.02 -7.72
N SER A 33 17.82 14.76 -7.55
CA SER A 33 18.51 13.72 -8.28
C SER A 33 18.33 12.37 -7.57
N VAL A 34 17.40 11.56 -8.06
CA VAL A 34 17.21 10.18 -7.58
C VAL A 34 18.00 9.23 -8.50
N PRO A 35 19.05 8.54 -8.00
CA PRO A 35 19.79 7.59 -8.82
C PRO A 35 18.87 6.48 -9.34
N GLY A 36 18.93 6.18 -10.64
CA GLY A 36 18.07 5.15 -11.25
C GLY A 36 18.23 3.77 -10.61
N VAL A 37 19.43 3.46 -10.10
CA VAL A 37 19.70 2.23 -9.35
C VAL A 37 18.85 2.12 -8.07
N ASP A 38 18.59 3.23 -7.39
CA ASP A 38 17.78 3.23 -6.17
C ASP A 38 16.30 3.09 -6.47
N ILE A 39 15.83 3.68 -7.58
CA ILE A 39 14.47 3.44 -8.09
C ILE A 39 14.25 1.95 -8.39
N LEU A 40 15.22 1.29 -9.02
CA LEU A 40 15.14 -0.14 -9.31
C LEU A 40 15.12 -0.99 -8.03
N LYS A 41 16.01 -0.70 -7.06
CA LYS A 41 16.06 -1.39 -5.76
C LYS A 41 14.75 -1.23 -4.99
N LEU A 42 14.21 -0.02 -4.91
CA LEU A 42 12.96 0.27 -4.22
C LEU A 42 11.78 -0.41 -4.93
N SER A 43 11.75 -0.40 -6.27
CA SER A 43 10.73 -1.11 -7.05
C SER A 43 10.76 -2.62 -6.81
N ALA A 44 11.96 -3.21 -6.74
CA ALA A 44 12.12 -4.63 -6.42
C ALA A 44 11.65 -4.94 -4.99
N PHE A 45 11.95 -4.06 -4.03
CA PHE A 45 11.47 -4.19 -2.66
C PHE A 45 9.94 -4.09 -2.57
N VAL A 46 9.33 -3.14 -3.27
CA VAL A 46 7.86 -3.00 -3.39
C VAL A 46 7.24 -4.27 -3.94
N LEU A 47 7.81 -4.86 -5.00
CA LEU A 47 7.35 -6.14 -5.55
C LEU A 47 7.46 -7.28 -4.55
N LEU A 48 8.57 -7.36 -3.81
CA LEU A 48 8.78 -8.38 -2.78
C LEU A 48 7.70 -8.29 -1.70
N VAL A 49 7.48 -7.10 -1.15
CA VAL A 49 6.48 -6.84 -0.10
C VAL A 49 5.07 -7.11 -0.62
N ALA A 50 4.74 -6.63 -1.83
CA ALA A 50 3.44 -6.86 -2.44
C ALA A 50 3.19 -8.36 -2.69
N THR A 51 4.21 -9.10 -3.12
CA THR A 51 4.12 -10.55 -3.32
C THR A 51 3.80 -11.27 -2.01
N ALA A 52 4.49 -10.92 -0.92
CA ALA A 52 4.23 -11.51 0.39
C ALA A 52 2.79 -11.25 0.85
N HIS A 53 2.31 -10.01 0.78
CA HIS A 53 0.94 -9.66 1.18
C HIS A 53 -0.11 -10.35 0.30
N LEU A 54 0.12 -10.39 -1.01
CA LEU A 54 -0.77 -11.07 -1.96
C LEU A 54 -0.90 -12.56 -1.65
N LEU A 55 0.22 -13.26 -1.42
CA LEU A 55 0.22 -14.70 -1.21
C LEU A 55 -0.32 -15.09 0.17
N ILE A 56 0.06 -14.36 1.22
CA ILE A 56 -0.26 -14.72 2.61
C ILE A 56 -1.70 -14.33 2.97
N LEU A 57 -2.16 -13.15 2.54
CA LEU A 57 -3.45 -12.60 2.96
C LEU A 57 -4.40 -12.35 1.79
N GLY A 58 -3.89 -11.81 0.68
CA GLY A 58 -4.70 -11.42 -0.48
C GLY A 58 -5.44 -12.60 -1.13
N LEU A 59 -4.72 -13.64 -1.53
CA LEU A 59 -5.28 -14.83 -2.19
C LEU A 59 -6.21 -15.62 -1.26
N PRO A 60 -5.83 -15.96 -0.01
CA PRO A 60 -6.75 -16.62 0.91
C PRO A 60 -8.01 -15.81 1.17
N GLY A 61 -7.88 -14.50 1.39
CA GLY A 61 -9.02 -13.60 1.57
C GLY A 61 -9.94 -13.55 0.35
N PHE A 62 -9.37 -13.47 -0.86
CA PHE A 62 -10.15 -13.48 -2.10
C PHE A 62 -10.90 -14.80 -2.27
N TRP A 63 -10.27 -15.94 -2.03
CA TRP A 63 -10.94 -17.24 -2.14
C TRP A 63 -12.03 -17.42 -1.10
N ALA A 64 -11.82 -16.93 0.13
CA ALA A 64 -12.87 -16.90 1.14
C ALA A 64 -14.09 -16.09 0.67
N LEU A 65 -13.89 -14.88 0.14
CA LEU A 65 -14.95 -14.05 -0.44
C LEU A 65 -15.63 -14.72 -1.63
N ASN A 66 -14.85 -15.36 -2.51
CA ASN A 66 -15.38 -16.03 -3.70
C ASN A 66 -16.21 -17.25 -3.34
N LYS A 67 -15.77 -18.05 -2.35
CA LYS A 67 -16.49 -19.25 -1.88
C LYS A 67 -17.88 -18.91 -1.33
N VAL A 68 -18.04 -17.74 -0.72
CA VAL A 68 -19.35 -17.27 -0.20
C VAL A 68 -20.12 -16.41 -1.19
N GLY A 69 -19.68 -16.31 -2.45
CA GLY A 69 -20.35 -15.52 -3.49
C GLY A 69 -20.27 -14.00 -3.29
N LYS A 70 -19.37 -13.51 -2.43
CA LYS A 70 -19.21 -12.09 -2.08
C LYS A 70 -17.97 -11.45 -2.70
N ALA A 71 -17.36 -12.05 -3.72
CA ALA A 71 -16.24 -11.47 -4.47
C ALA A 71 -16.69 -10.34 -5.43
N THR A 72 -17.40 -9.33 -4.89
CA THR A 72 -17.77 -8.11 -5.60
C THR A 72 -16.56 -7.19 -5.74
N THR A 73 -16.63 -6.21 -6.67
CA THR A 73 -15.54 -5.25 -6.87
C THR A 73 -15.23 -4.47 -5.59
N LEU A 74 -16.27 -4.02 -4.89
CA LEU A 74 -16.12 -3.30 -3.63
C LEU A 74 -15.48 -4.17 -2.54
N ASN A 75 -15.93 -5.42 -2.36
CA ASN A 75 -15.42 -6.28 -1.30
C ASN A 75 -13.96 -6.67 -1.53
N VAL A 76 -13.56 -6.93 -2.78
CA VAL A 76 -12.14 -7.23 -3.09
C VAL A 76 -11.27 -5.98 -2.99
N ALA A 77 -11.79 -4.80 -3.37
CA ALA A 77 -11.10 -3.53 -3.16
C ALA A 77 -10.87 -3.24 -1.67
N LEU A 78 -11.89 -3.44 -0.82
CA LEU A 78 -11.78 -3.26 0.63
C LEU A 78 -10.86 -4.31 1.28
N LEU A 79 -10.94 -5.57 0.86
CA LEU A 79 -9.97 -6.59 1.27
C LEU A 79 -8.55 -6.16 0.92
N GLY A 80 -8.34 -5.73 -0.33
CA GLY A 80 -7.05 -5.22 -0.79
C GLY A 80 -6.56 -4.05 0.08
N PHE A 81 -7.43 -3.09 0.37
CA PHE A 81 -7.09 -1.97 1.25
C PHE A 81 -6.66 -2.41 2.65
N ILE A 82 -7.42 -3.31 3.28
CA ILE A 82 -7.10 -3.84 4.62
C ILE A 82 -5.77 -4.59 4.59
N VAL A 83 -5.57 -5.47 3.60
CA VAL A 83 -4.33 -6.24 3.47
C VAL A 83 -3.13 -5.33 3.19
N GLY A 84 -3.28 -4.31 2.34
CA GLY A 84 -2.20 -3.36 2.04
C GLY A 84 -1.82 -2.47 3.23
N SER A 85 -2.80 -2.10 4.05
CA SER A 85 -2.60 -1.18 5.18
C SER A 85 -2.18 -1.87 6.49
N ILE A 86 -2.45 -3.17 6.68
CA ILE A 86 -2.26 -3.83 7.97
C ILE A 86 -0.83 -3.75 8.51
N GLY A 87 0.17 -3.90 7.64
CA GLY A 87 1.58 -3.84 8.04
C GLY A 87 1.94 -2.47 8.60
N ILE A 88 1.63 -1.40 7.86
CA ILE A 88 1.95 -0.06 8.33
C ILE A 88 1.10 0.36 9.51
N ALA A 89 -0.17 -0.06 9.55
CA ALA A 89 -1.06 0.24 10.67
C ALA A 89 -0.58 -0.41 11.98
N ALA A 90 0.01 -1.61 11.91
CA ALA A 90 0.55 -2.29 13.08
C ALA A 90 1.93 -1.75 13.49
N PHE A 91 2.87 -1.63 12.53
CA PHE A 91 4.27 -1.32 12.85
C PHE A 91 4.54 0.17 13.02
N ALA A 92 3.80 1.04 12.34
CA ALA A 92 3.93 2.50 12.48
C ALA A 92 2.87 3.09 13.42
N TRP A 93 2.22 2.25 14.23
CA TRP A 93 1.31 2.73 15.26
C TRP A 93 2.03 3.79 16.10
N PRO A 94 1.43 4.97 16.31
CA PRO A 94 2.10 6.06 17.02
C PRO A 94 2.05 5.77 18.53
N ALA A 95 2.82 4.77 18.95
CA ALA A 95 2.93 4.31 20.32
C ALA A 95 3.75 5.32 21.14
N THR A 96 3.26 5.59 22.34
CA THR A 96 3.87 6.54 23.25
C THR A 96 5.12 5.92 23.88
N THR A 97 6.31 6.34 23.42
CA THR A 97 7.55 6.11 24.17
C THR A 97 7.76 7.34 25.06
N GLY A 98 7.85 7.11 26.37
CA GLY A 98 7.81 8.19 27.36
C GLY A 98 8.86 9.27 27.11
N GLY A 99 8.43 10.53 27.01
CA GLY A 99 9.30 11.71 26.98
C GLY A 99 9.81 12.15 25.59
N SER A 100 9.60 11.36 24.53
CA SER A 100 10.10 11.66 23.18
C SER A 100 9.24 12.71 22.46
N SER A 101 9.85 13.70 21.81
CA SER A 101 9.16 14.59 20.87
C SER A 101 9.71 14.41 19.46
N PHE A 102 8.85 14.47 18.45
CA PHE A 102 9.21 14.30 17.04
C PHE A 102 8.49 15.34 16.19
N SER A 103 9.24 16.00 15.31
CA SER A 103 8.74 17.03 14.41
C SER A 103 9.23 16.73 13.00
N ALA A 104 8.39 17.00 12.01
CA ALA A 104 8.72 16.83 10.62
C ALA A 104 8.11 17.95 9.78
N THR A 105 8.65 18.15 8.58
CA THR A 105 7.99 18.97 7.57
C THR A 105 6.85 18.15 6.98
N TRP A 106 5.61 18.54 7.25
CA TRP A 106 4.41 17.90 6.73
C TRP A 106 3.66 18.89 5.85
N HIS A 107 3.42 18.52 4.59
CA HIS A 107 2.85 19.40 3.55
C HIS A 107 3.54 20.77 3.46
N GLY A 108 4.88 20.78 3.53
CA GLY A 108 5.70 22.00 3.44
C GLY A 108 5.78 22.84 4.73
N LYS A 109 5.10 22.44 5.81
CA LYS A 109 5.12 23.15 7.09
C LYS A 109 5.79 22.32 8.18
N TYR A 110 6.74 22.93 8.90
CA TYR A 110 7.32 22.31 10.10
C TYR A 110 6.23 22.13 11.17
N THR A 111 6.01 20.87 11.57
CA THR A 111 4.90 20.49 12.45
C THR A 111 5.38 19.48 13.48
N GLU A 112 4.96 19.68 14.73
CA GLU A 112 5.17 18.72 15.80
C GLU A 112 4.19 17.56 15.64
N LEU A 113 4.72 16.36 15.43
CA LEU A 113 3.92 15.13 15.26
C LEU A 113 3.77 14.38 16.58
N ILE A 114 4.77 14.46 17.46
CA ILE A 114 4.75 13.89 18.81
C ILE A 114 5.31 14.93 19.78
N VAL A 115 4.60 15.16 20.89
CA VAL A 115 5.03 16.06 21.97
C VAL A 115 4.93 15.32 23.29
N GLY A 116 6.06 15.20 24.00
CA GLY A 116 6.10 14.55 25.32
C GLY A 116 5.62 13.09 25.29
N GLY A 117 5.94 12.38 24.22
CA GLY A 117 5.54 11.00 23.96
C GLY A 117 4.11 10.84 23.45
N LYS A 118 3.33 11.92 23.27
CA LYS A 118 1.95 11.84 22.80
C LYS A 118 1.83 12.32 21.35
N PRO A 119 1.18 11.55 20.46
CA PRO A 119 0.94 12.00 19.10
C PRO A 119 0.01 13.22 19.10
N THR A 120 0.38 14.25 18.35
CA THR A 120 -0.50 15.41 18.12
C THR A 120 -1.59 15.03 17.11
N ILE A 121 -2.56 15.92 16.88
CA ILE A 121 -3.55 15.74 15.80
C ILE A 121 -2.83 15.59 14.45
N ALA A 122 -1.78 16.40 14.21
CA ALA A 122 -0.97 16.28 13.01
C ALA A 122 -0.25 14.93 12.92
N GLY A 123 0.26 14.41 14.04
CA GLY A 123 0.85 13.07 14.11
C GLY A 123 -0.14 11.97 13.72
N TRP A 124 -1.37 12.03 14.23
CA TRP A 124 -2.43 11.08 13.84
C TRP A 124 -2.80 11.18 12.36
N LEU A 125 -2.93 12.39 11.83
CA LEU A 125 -3.25 12.60 10.42
C LEU A 125 -2.12 12.12 9.51
N ASN A 126 -0.86 12.40 9.86
CA ASN A 126 0.30 11.90 9.12
C ASN A 126 0.36 10.36 9.12
N TYR A 127 0.07 9.73 10.26
CA TYR A 127 -0.07 8.28 10.35
C TYR A 127 -1.19 7.73 9.46
N LEU A 128 -2.39 8.32 9.52
CA LEU A 128 -3.53 7.92 8.70
C LEU A 128 -3.26 8.10 7.20
N GLU A 129 -2.54 9.15 6.83
CA GLU A 129 -2.10 9.38 5.45
C GLU A 129 -1.20 8.23 4.97
N GLY A 130 -0.24 7.80 5.79
CA GLY A 130 0.57 6.61 5.50
C GLY A 130 -0.27 5.34 5.36
N VAL A 131 -1.15 5.06 6.32
CA VAL A 131 -2.09 3.93 6.27
C VAL A 131 -2.92 3.93 4.98
N ALA A 132 -3.45 5.09 4.61
CA ALA A 132 -4.25 5.26 3.39
C ALA A 132 -3.42 5.04 2.12
N GLN A 133 -2.18 5.53 2.07
CA GLN A 133 -1.29 5.35 0.93
C GLN A 133 -0.98 3.87 0.69
N PHE A 134 -0.59 3.13 1.74
CA PHE A 134 -0.35 1.67 1.62
C PHE A 134 -1.64 0.89 1.35
N GLY A 135 -2.76 1.32 1.94
CA GLY A 135 -4.08 0.77 1.61
C GLY A 135 -4.45 0.96 0.14
N ALA A 136 -4.12 2.11 -0.48
CA ALA A 136 -4.38 2.38 -1.89
C ALA A 136 -3.64 1.40 -2.83
N HIS A 137 -2.41 1.03 -2.50
CA HIS A 137 -1.67 -0.02 -3.22
C HIS A 137 -2.43 -1.36 -3.25
N GLY A 138 -2.90 -1.79 -2.08
CA GLY A 138 -3.66 -3.03 -1.95
C GLY A 138 -5.03 -2.95 -2.63
N LEU A 139 -5.72 -1.81 -2.52
CA LEU A 139 -7.01 -1.55 -3.16
C LEU A 139 -6.90 -1.67 -4.68
N LEU A 140 -5.96 -0.95 -5.29
CA LEU A 140 -5.76 -0.95 -6.74
C LEU A 140 -5.25 -2.31 -7.23
N GLY A 141 -4.34 -2.95 -6.49
CA GLY A 141 -3.90 -4.32 -6.76
C GLY A 141 -5.07 -5.31 -6.76
N GLY A 142 -5.95 -5.24 -5.77
CA GLY A 142 -7.16 -6.07 -5.66
C GLY A 142 -8.15 -5.84 -6.81
N MET A 143 -8.34 -4.58 -7.22
CA MET A 143 -9.19 -4.24 -8.37
C MET A 143 -8.63 -4.80 -9.68
N VAL A 144 -7.33 -4.62 -9.94
CA VAL A 144 -6.64 -5.17 -11.11
C VAL A 144 -6.74 -6.69 -11.13
N PHE A 145 -6.44 -7.33 -9.99
CA PHE A 145 -6.56 -8.78 -9.82
C PHE A 145 -7.96 -9.27 -10.20
N LEU A 146 -9.01 -8.71 -9.60
CA LEU A 146 -10.38 -9.15 -9.83
C LEU A 146 -10.82 -8.94 -11.28
N HIS A 147 -10.46 -7.78 -11.86
CA HIS A 147 -10.81 -7.47 -13.24
C HIS A 147 -10.22 -8.48 -14.22
N VAL A 148 -8.92 -8.76 -14.10
CA VAL A 148 -8.21 -9.73 -14.94
C VAL A 148 -8.74 -11.14 -14.69
N TRP A 149 -8.92 -11.53 -13.43
CA TRP A 149 -9.43 -12.84 -13.06
C TRP A 149 -10.82 -13.10 -13.67
N ARG A 150 -11.75 -12.14 -13.58
CA ARG A 150 -13.09 -12.26 -14.17
C ARG A 150 -13.05 -12.37 -15.69
N ARG A 151 -12.28 -11.50 -16.37
CA ARG A 151 -12.15 -11.55 -17.83
C ARG A 151 -11.56 -12.85 -18.33
N ALA A 152 -10.57 -13.38 -17.62
CA ALA A 152 -9.92 -14.62 -17.98
C ALA A 152 -10.81 -15.87 -17.76
N HIS A 153 -11.88 -15.78 -16.96
CA HIS A 153 -12.87 -16.87 -16.80
C HIS A 153 -14.11 -16.69 -17.68
N ALA A 154 -14.30 -15.51 -18.28
CA ALA A 154 -15.38 -15.26 -19.23
C ALA A 154 -14.98 -15.58 -20.69
N ALA A 155 -13.69 -15.82 -20.93
CA ALA A 155 -13.11 -16.23 -22.21
C ALA A 155 -12.83 -17.74 -22.20
#